data_AF-C6RFK3-F1
#
_entry.id   AF-C6RFK3-F1
#
_cell.length_a   1.000
_cell.length_b   1.000
_cell.length_c   1.000
_cell.angle_alpha   90.00
_cell.angle_beta   90.00
_cell.angle_gamma   90.00
#
_symmetry.space_group_name_H-M   'P 1'
#
loop_
_entity.id
_entity.type
_entity.pdbx_description
1 polymer ?
#
loop_
_entity_poly.entity_id
_entity_poly.type
_entity_poly.pdbx_seq_one_letter_code
_entity_poly.pdbx_strand_id
1 'polypeptide(L)'
;MICAGVAFAMFGNPEKINLDLTQGAVLLWLGIGASGLGYFLWNKGACEVDSGTLAIMNNTLIPAAIIVNLVFWHKDADILRLCLGGAVIYISLLIHNKIIAHYERVSIAAK
;
A
#
# COMPACT_ATOMS: atom_id res chain seq x y z
N MET A 1 -22.57 -7.23 -1.74
CA MET A 1 -23.30 -8.04 -0.74
C MET A 1 -24.02 -9.24 -1.34
N ILE A 2 -24.74 -9.09 -2.46
CA ILE A 2 -25.50 -10.20 -3.09
C ILE A 2 -24.61 -11.42 -3.41
N CYS A 3 -23.46 -11.20 -4.06
CA CYS A 3 -22.53 -12.29 -4.39
C CYS A 3 -21.96 -13.00 -3.15
N ALA A 4 -21.68 -12.27 -2.07
CA ALA A 4 -21.20 -12.84 -0.82
C ALA A 4 -22.29 -13.68 -0.13
N GLY A 5 -23.55 -13.21 -0.16
CA GLY A 5 -24.68 -13.95 0.38
C GLY A 5 -24.96 -15.26 -0.35
N VAL A 6 -24.91 -15.25 -1.69
CA VAL A 6 -25.07 -16.46 -2.51
C VAL A 6 -23.92 -17.45 -2.26
N ALA A 7 -22.68 -16.97 -2.21
CA ALA A 7 -21.52 -17.82 -1.92
C ALA A 7 -21.61 -18.45 -0.51
N PHE A 8 -22.06 -17.68 0.49
CA PHE A 8 -22.28 -18.19 1.84
C PHE A 8 -23.46 -19.18 1.91
N ALA A 9 -24.53 -18.96 1.16
CA ALA A 9 -25.65 -19.90 1.12
C ALA A 9 -25.26 -21.24 0.47
N MET A 10 -24.38 -21.23 -0.53
CA MET A 10 -23.94 -22.43 -1.25
C MET A 10 -22.79 -23.19 -0.54
N PHE A 11 -21.90 -22.48 0.16
CA PHE A 11 -20.66 -23.07 0.70
C PHE A 11 -20.37 -22.71 2.17
N GLY A 12 -21.24 -21.92 2.80
CA GLY A 12 -21.05 -21.47 4.18
C GLY A 12 -21.28 -22.61 5.16
N ASN A 13 -20.40 -22.73 6.15
CA ASN A 13 -20.56 -23.65 7.27
C ASN A 13 -20.97 -22.84 8.52
N PRO A 14 -22.20 -23.00 9.03
CA PRO A 14 -22.69 -22.31 10.22
C PRO A 14 -21.88 -22.58 11.49
N GLU A 15 -21.21 -23.74 11.59
CA GLU A 15 -20.40 -24.09 12.76
C GLU A 15 -19.14 -23.22 12.87
N LYS A 16 -18.68 -22.64 11.75
CA LYS A 16 -17.54 -21.71 11.69
C LYS A 16 -17.93 -20.25 11.90
N ILE A 17 -19.19 -19.97 12.25
CA ILE A 17 -19.66 -18.62 12.60
C ILE A 17 -19.24 -18.26 14.04
N ASN A 18 -19.04 -19.26 14.90
CA ASN A 18 -18.58 -19.03 16.27
C ASN A 18 -17.11 -18.62 16.25
N LEU A 19 -16.88 -17.30 16.27
CA LEU A 19 -15.56 -16.72 16.26
C LEU A 19 -14.88 -16.98 17.60
N ASP A 20 -13.68 -17.54 17.55
CA ASP A 20 -12.77 -17.48 18.68
C ASP A 20 -12.33 -16.03 18.95
N LEU A 21 -11.94 -15.72 20.19
CA LEU A 21 -11.49 -14.38 20.58
C LEU A 21 -10.36 -13.89 19.67
N THR A 22 -9.45 -14.78 19.27
CA THR A 22 -8.35 -14.48 18.35
C THR A 22 -8.87 -14.06 16.97
N GLN A 23 -9.87 -14.75 16.44
CA GLN A 23 -10.44 -14.46 15.12
C GLN A 23 -11.20 -13.13 15.13
N GLY A 24 -11.94 -12.85 16.20
CA GLY A 24 -12.59 -11.56 16.41
C GLY A 24 -11.58 -10.41 16.48
N ALA A 25 -10.49 -10.59 17.22
CA ALA A 25 -9.40 -9.61 17.30
C ALA A 25 -8.73 -9.37 15.95
N VAL A 26 -8.48 -10.42 15.16
CA VAL A 26 -7.93 -10.29 13.80
C VAL A 26 -8.89 -9.51 12.89
N LEU A 27 -10.20 -9.79 12.92
CA LEU A 27 -11.18 -9.06 12.12
C LEU A 27 -11.25 -7.56 12.51
N LEU A 28 -11.21 -7.26 13.80
CA LEU A 28 -11.14 -5.89 14.29
C LEU A 28 -9.86 -5.19 13.82
N TRP A 29 -8.71 -5.86 13.89
CA TRP A 29 -7.45 -5.34 13.39
C TRP A 29 -7.47 -5.10 11.87
N LEU A 30 -7.99 -6.05 11.09
CA LEU A 30 -8.08 -5.94 9.64
C LEU A 30 -9.04 -4.82 9.22
N GLY A 31 -10.15 -4.66 9.94
CA GLY A 31 -11.14 -3.62 9.67
C GLY A 31 -10.64 -2.22 10.06
N ILE A 32 -10.19 -2.04 11.29
CA ILE A 32 -9.82 -0.72 11.83
C ILE A 32 -8.40 -0.34 11.42
N GLY A 33 -7.43 -1.20 11.70
CA GLY A 33 -6.01 -0.93 11.50
C GLY A 33 -5.63 -1.01 10.02
N ALA A 34 -5.68 -2.21 9.45
CA ALA A 34 -5.19 -2.43 8.09
C ALA A 34 -6.04 -1.67 7.04
N SER A 35 -7.37 -1.73 7.15
CA SER A 35 -8.26 -1.07 6.17
C SER A 35 -8.55 0.37 6.56
N GLY A 36 -9.15 0.62 7.72
CA GLY A 36 -9.60 1.96 8.12
C GLY A 36 -8.46 2.99 8.14
N LEU A 37 -7.44 2.74 8.96
CA LEU A 37 -6.28 3.64 9.08
C LEU A 37 -5.41 3.61 7.82
N GLY A 38 -5.16 2.42 7.25
CA GLY A 38 -4.35 2.27 6.05
C GLY A 38 -4.91 3.05 4.85
N TYR A 39 -6.20 2.87 4.53
CA TYR A 39 -6.83 3.61 3.44
C TYR A 39 -6.96 5.10 3.73
N PHE A 40 -7.21 5.49 4.97
CA PHE A 40 -7.24 6.91 5.34
C PHE A 40 -5.90 7.59 5.09
N LEU A 41 -4.79 7.01 5.57
CA LEU A 41 -3.45 7.55 5.37
C LEU A 41 -3.05 7.56 3.88
N TRP A 42 -3.41 6.51 3.14
CA TRP A 42 -3.17 6.45 1.70
C TRP A 42 -3.93 7.55 0.94
N ASN A 43 -5.22 7.74 1.23
CA ASN A 43 -6.03 8.76 0.59
C ASN A 43 -5.57 10.17 0.96
N LYS A 44 -5.17 10.40 2.21
CA LYS A 44 -4.57 11.67 2.62
C LYS A 44 -3.30 11.95 1.83
N GLY A 45 -2.40 10.96 1.71
CA GLY A 45 -1.19 11.08 0.91
C GLY A 45 -1.48 11.38 -0.56
N ALA A 46 -2.47 10.71 -1.15
CA ALA A 46 -2.92 10.95 -2.52
C ALA A 46 -3.46 12.37 -2.77
N CYS A 47 -3.93 13.07 -1.73
CA CYS A 47 -4.32 14.48 -1.82
C CYS A 47 -3.14 15.45 -1.75
N GLU A 48 -2.01 15.04 -1.15
CA GLU A 48 -0.83 15.89 -0.95
C GLU A 48 0.20 15.78 -2.09
N VAL A 49 0.08 14.77 -2.96
CA VAL A 49 1.01 14.51 -4.07
C VAL A 49 0.31 14.43 -5.43
N ASP A 50 1.08 14.58 -6.50
CA ASP A 50 0.57 14.40 -7.85
C ASP A 50 0.36 12.92 -8.24
N SER A 51 -0.36 12.67 -9.32
CA SER A 51 -0.70 11.32 -9.78
C SER A 51 0.52 10.48 -10.18
N GLY A 52 1.59 11.10 -10.67
CA GLY A 52 2.84 10.41 -11.02
C GLY A 52 3.59 9.95 -9.77
N THR A 53 3.71 10.81 -8.76
CA THR A 53 4.29 10.42 -7.46
C THR A 53 3.47 9.30 -6.82
N LEU A 54 2.14 9.37 -6.86
CA LEU A 54 1.27 8.33 -6.33
C LEU A 54 1.47 6.97 -7.03
N ALA A 55 1.63 6.98 -8.36
CA ALA A 55 1.91 5.77 -9.14
C ALA A 55 3.27 5.14 -8.79
N ILE A 56 4.29 5.97 -8.52
CA ILE A 56 5.61 5.50 -8.07
C ILE A 56 5.50 4.91 -6.65
N MET A 57 4.80 5.60 -5.75
CA MET A 57 4.61 5.13 -4.37
C MET A 57 3.82 3.82 -4.29
N ASN A 58 2.92 3.54 -5.25
CA ASN A 58 2.23 2.26 -5.32
C ASN A 58 3.19 1.08 -5.44
N ASN A 59 4.30 1.25 -6.19
CA ASN A 59 5.34 0.23 -6.32
C ASN A 59 6.25 0.12 -5.08
N THR A 60 6.22 1.12 -4.19
CA THR A 60 7.02 1.14 -2.96
C THR A 60 6.45 0.21 -1.87
N LEU A 61 5.19 -0.20 -1.99
CA LEU A 61 4.54 -1.13 -1.07
C LEU A 61 5.30 -2.46 -0.94
N ILE A 62 5.83 -2.98 -2.05
CA ILE A 62 6.52 -4.28 -2.08
C ILE A 62 7.84 -4.22 -1.26
N PRO A 63 8.77 -3.27 -1.53
CA PRO A 63 9.94 -3.07 -0.68
C PRO A 63 9.60 -2.84 0.80
N ALA A 64 8.57 -2.03 1.08
CA ALA A 64 8.14 -1.76 2.46
C ALA A 64 7.70 -3.04 3.19
N ALA A 65 6.94 -3.91 2.51
CA ALA A 65 6.53 -5.20 3.07
C ALA A 65 7.73 -6.12 3.36
N ILE A 66 8.74 -6.13 2.48
CA ILE A 66 9.97 -6.90 2.70
C ILE A 66 10.73 -6.37 3.93
N ILE A 67 10.83 -5.04 4.09
CA ILE A 67 11.47 -4.42 5.26
C ILE A 67 10.74 -4.81 6.56
N VAL A 68 9.40 -4.73 6.58
CA VAL A 68 8.62 -5.16 7.76
C VAL A 68 8.89 -6.64 8.06
N ASN A 69 8.92 -7.51 7.04
CA ASN A 69 9.20 -8.92 7.25
C ASN A 69 10.60 -9.14 7.84
N LEU A 70 11.62 -8.45 7.30
CA LEU A 70 12.98 -8.52 7.78
C LEU A 70 13.11 -8.02 9.23
N VAL A 71 12.48 -6.90 9.57
CA VAL A 71 12.58 -6.29 10.92
C VAL A 71 11.88 -7.12 11.99
N PHE A 72 10.68 -7.62 11.71
CA PHE A 72 9.87 -8.32 12.72
C PHE A 72 10.16 -9.82 12.77
N TRP A 73 10.42 -10.46 11.62
CA TRP A 73 10.59 -11.90 11.51
C TRP A 73 12.03 -12.34 11.23
N HIS A 74 12.98 -11.40 11.06
CA HIS A 74 14.42 -11.68 10.83
C HIS A 74 14.66 -12.73 9.73
N LYS A 75 13.77 -12.79 8.74
CA LYS A 75 13.85 -13.75 7.65
C LYS A 75 14.92 -13.31 6.66
N ASP A 76 15.71 -14.26 6.15
CA ASP A 76 16.70 -14.02 5.11
C ASP A 76 16.02 -13.36 3.89
N ALA A 77 16.18 -12.04 3.80
CA ALA A 77 15.77 -11.25 2.65
C ALA A 77 16.99 -11.02 1.78
N ASP A 78 16.81 -11.05 0.47
CA ASP A 78 17.84 -10.62 -0.47
C ASP A 78 17.97 -9.09 -0.40
N ILE A 79 18.79 -8.63 0.55
CA ILE A 79 19.07 -7.22 0.84
C ILE A 79 19.52 -6.50 -0.43
N LEU A 80 20.29 -7.20 -1.28
CA LEU A 80 20.82 -6.63 -2.51
C LEU A 80 19.68 -6.31 -3.49
N ARG A 81 18.73 -7.23 -3.69
CA ARG A 81 17.53 -6.95 -4.50
C ARG A 81 16.66 -5.84 -3.90
N LEU A 82 16.53 -5.80 -2.57
CA LEU A 82 15.78 -4.75 -1.89
C LEU A 82 16.41 -3.36 -2.12
N CYS A 83 17.73 -3.25 -1.98
CA CYS A 83 18.47 -2.02 -2.22
C CYS A 83 18.40 -1.59 -3.69
N LEU A 84 18.55 -2.52 -4.64
CA LEU A 84 18.42 -2.21 -6.07
C LEU A 84 17.01 -1.75 -6.44
N GLY A 85 15.98 -2.46 -5.97
CA GLY A 85 14.59 -2.06 -6.19
C GLY A 85 14.27 -0.70 -5.59
N GLY A 86 14.72 -0.46 -4.35
CA GLY A 86 14.57 0.82 -3.67
C GLY A 86 15.30 1.97 -4.39
N ALA A 87 16.51 1.72 -4.88
CA ALA A 87 17.27 2.71 -5.65
C ALA A 87 16.56 3.08 -6.96
N VAL A 88 16.01 2.11 -7.69
CA VAL A 88 15.25 2.35 -8.93
C VAL A 88 14.01 3.22 -8.65
N ILE A 89 13.25 2.91 -7.59
CA ILE A 89 12.08 3.71 -7.19
C ILE A 89 12.50 5.13 -6.82
N TYR A 90 13.58 5.29 -6.04
CA TYR A 90 14.08 6.60 -5.63
C TYR A 90 14.52 7.44 -6.83
N ILE A 91 15.26 6.85 -7.77
CA ILE A 91 15.67 7.51 -9.02
C ILE A 91 14.45 7.93 -9.84
N SER A 92 13.44 7.06 -9.94
CA SER A 92 12.17 7.37 -10.63
C SER A 92 11.51 8.62 -10.04
N LEU A 93 11.44 8.72 -8.70
CA LEU A 93 10.88 9.87 -8.01
C LEU A 93 11.68 11.16 -8.26
N LEU A 94 13.02 11.07 -8.25
CA LEU A 94 13.89 12.23 -8.54
C LEU A 94 13.71 12.75 -9.96
N ILE A 95 13.66 11.84 -10.94
CA ILE A 95 13.45 12.19 -12.35
C ILE A 95 12.07 12.83 -12.51
N HIS A 96 11.03 12.23 -11.93
CA HIS A 96 9.66 12.76 -11.96
C HIS A 96 9.59 14.18 -11.41
N ASN A 97 10.10 14.42 -10.19
CA ASN A 97 10.09 15.74 -9.57
C ASN A 97 10.85 16.78 -10.40
N LYS A 98 11.98 16.40 -11.00
CA LYS A 98 12.77 17.30 -11.85
C LYS A 98 12.02 17.66 -13.13
N ILE A 99 11.30 16.71 -13.72
CA ILE A 99 10.47 16.92 -14.92
C ILE A 99 9.32 17.87 -14.58
N ILE A 100 8.56 17.60 -13.52
CA ILE A 100 7.44 18.45 -13.09
C ILE A 100 7.90 19.89 -12.81
N ALA A 101 9.00 20.06 -12.06
CA ALA A 101 9.56 21.38 -11.79
C ALA A 101 10.01 22.12 -13.08
N HIS A 102 10.46 21.40 -14.10
CA HIS A 102 10.75 22.00 -15.40
C HIS A 102 9.48 22.47 -16.11
N TYR A 103 8.44 21.65 -16.15
CA TYR A 103 7.15 22.01 -16.75
C TYR A 103 6.50 23.21 -16.05
N GLU A 104 6.54 23.27 -14.72
CA GLU A 104 6.03 24.41 -13.96
C GLU A 104 6.77 25.71 -14.32
N ARG A 105 8.11 25.67 -14.38
CA ARG A 105 8.89 26.85 -14.76
C ARG A 105 8.59 27.34 -16.18
N VAL A 106 8.46 26.41 -17.14
CA VAL A 106 8.11 26.75 -18.52
C VAL A 106 6.69 27.33 -18.58
N SER A 107 5.73 26.77 -17.84
CA SER A 107 4.36 27.27 -17.80
C SER A 107 4.26 28.67 -17.19
N ILE A 108 5.09 28.99 -16.19
CA ILE A 108 5.13 30.34 -15.61
C ILE A 108 5.74 31.33 -16.58
N ALA A 109 6.83 30.98 -17.27
CA ALA A 109 7.49 31.85 -18.23
C ALA A 109 6.65 32.13 -19.49
N ALA A 110 5.68 31.27 -19.81
CA ALA A 110 4.75 31.43 -20.92
C ALA A 110 3.52 32.30 -20.58
N LYS A 111 3.31 32.65 -19.30
CA LYS A 111 2.27 33.57 -18.83
C LYS A 111 2.82 34.99 -18.71
#